data_AF-D7B1R7-F1
#
_entry.id   AF-D7B1R7-F1
#
_cell.length_a   1.000
_cell.length_b   1.000
_cell.length_c   1.000
_cell.angle_alpha   90.00
_cell.angle_beta   90.00
_cell.angle_gamma   90.00
#
_symmetry.space_group_name_H-M   'P 1'
#
loop_
_entity.id
_entity.type
_entity.pdbx_description
1 polymer ?
#
loop_
_entity_poly.entity_id
_entity_poly.type
_entity_poly.pdbx_seq_one_letter_code
_entity_poly.pdbx_strand_id
1 'polypeptide(L)'
;MAMTESAKFLAKADRLLDSLAGPGNGVRRRGAAFLLRMALETGMREYWQRVHPQMARSSTRVQSICLDHQVSASLAGEWSSLLRTLNEACHYHRSALEPSLEELVRWRAGAYRILNDLARASVPR
;
A
#
# COMPACT_ATOMS: atom_id res chain seq x y z
N MET A 1 16.09 6.25 -14.65
CA MET A 1 15.59 6.54 -13.29
C MET A 1 15.72 5.27 -12.45
N ALA A 2 16.32 5.34 -11.26
CA ALA A 2 16.31 4.20 -10.35
C ALA A 2 14.86 3.87 -9.94
N MET A 3 14.54 2.58 -9.83
CA MET A 3 13.24 2.11 -9.35
C MET A 3 13.02 2.58 -7.90
N THR A 4 11.85 3.16 -7.61
CA THR A 4 11.47 3.61 -6.27
C THR A 4 11.41 2.44 -5.29
N GLU A 5 11.50 2.72 -3.98
CA GLU A 5 11.43 1.67 -2.96
C GLU A 5 10.01 1.07 -2.91
N SER A 6 8.98 1.91 -3.09
CA SER A 6 7.59 1.44 -3.22
C SER A 6 7.43 0.43 -4.37
N ALA A 7 8.03 0.69 -5.53
CA ALA A 7 8.00 -0.22 -6.68
C ALA A 7 8.76 -1.52 -6.42
N LYS A 8 9.85 -1.50 -5.64
CA LYS A 8 10.53 -2.74 -5.20
C LYS A 8 9.64 -3.62 -4.34
N PHE A 9 8.84 -3.05 -3.45
CA PHE A 9 7.89 -3.81 -2.64
C PHE A 9 6.75 -4.39 -3.50
N LEU A 10 6.19 -3.62 -4.44
CA LEU A 10 5.20 -4.13 -5.40
C LEU A 10 5.75 -5.31 -6.21
N ALA A 11 6.95 -5.17 -6.79
CA ALA A 11 7.56 -6.25 -7.56
C ALA A 11 7.79 -7.53 -6.73
N LYS A 12 8.12 -7.39 -5.44
CA LYS A 12 8.21 -8.53 -4.52
C LYS A 12 6.85 -9.14 -4.22
N ALA A 13 5.82 -8.30 -4.01
CA ALA A 13 4.45 -8.77 -3.80
C ALA A 13 3.95 -9.56 -5.01
N ASP A 14 4.19 -9.06 -6.22
CA ASP A 14 3.80 -9.70 -7.48
C ASP A 14 4.42 -11.09 -7.63
N ARG A 15 5.74 -11.19 -7.48
CA ARG A 15 6.44 -12.48 -7.52
C ARG A 15 5.90 -13.46 -6.49
N LEU A 16 5.57 -12.97 -5.30
CA LEU A 16 5.00 -13.81 -4.26
C LEU A 16 3.60 -14.27 -4.67
N LEU A 17 2.72 -13.39 -5.13
CA LEU A 17 1.36 -13.69 -5.57
C LEU A 17 1.32 -14.68 -6.73
N ASP A 18 2.17 -14.49 -7.74
CA ASP A 18 2.26 -15.37 -8.91
C ASP A 18 2.67 -16.80 -8.52
N SER A 19 3.35 -16.96 -7.38
CA SER A 19 3.79 -18.25 -6.85
C SER A 19 2.80 -18.91 -5.88
N LEU A 20 1.59 -18.35 -5.67
CA LEU A 20 0.58 -18.86 -4.72
C LEU A 20 -0.39 -19.90 -5.29
N ALA A 21 -0.11 -20.47 -6.46
CA ALA A 21 -0.92 -21.54 -7.03
C ALA A 21 -0.82 -22.83 -6.20
N GLY A 22 -1.68 -22.99 -5.19
CA GLY A 22 -1.80 -24.21 -4.40
C GLY A 22 -2.43 -24.02 -3.01
N PRO A 23 -2.96 -25.09 -2.40
CA PRO A 23 -3.40 -25.10 -1.00
C PRO A 23 -2.21 -24.97 -0.03
N GLY A 24 -2.44 -24.49 1.20
CA GLY A 24 -1.41 -24.39 2.26
C GLY A 24 -0.59 -23.09 2.31
N ASN A 25 -0.95 -22.08 1.51
CA ASN A 25 -0.16 -20.86 1.33
C ASN A 25 -0.48 -19.68 2.29
N GLY A 26 -1.17 -19.89 3.43
CA GLY A 26 -1.65 -18.81 4.31
C GLY A 26 -0.56 -17.82 4.75
N VAL A 27 0.56 -18.32 5.28
CA VAL A 27 1.72 -17.48 5.66
C VAL A 27 2.22 -16.63 4.49
N ARG A 28 2.25 -17.19 3.27
CA ARG A 28 2.69 -16.48 2.06
C ARG A 28 1.67 -15.45 1.59
N ARG A 29 0.37 -15.72 1.76
CA ARG A 29 -0.72 -14.78 1.47
C ARG A 29 -0.67 -13.55 2.39
N ARG A 30 -0.43 -13.75 3.69
CA ARG A 30 -0.16 -12.66 4.63
C ARG A 30 1.13 -11.92 4.30
N GLY A 31 2.17 -12.64 3.89
CA GLY A 31 3.41 -12.05 3.38
C GLY A 31 3.17 -11.12 2.18
N ALA A 32 2.29 -11.51 1.25
CA ALA A 32 1.91 -10.67 0.13
C ALA A 32 1.15 -9.42 0.58
N ALA A 33 0.18 -9.54 1.49
CA ALA A 33 -0.51 -8.40 2.09
C ALA A 33 0.46 -7.45 2.80
N PHE A 34 1.46 -7.98 3.52
CA PHE A 34 2.49 -7.18 4.17
C PHE A 34 3.35 -6.41 3.17
N LEU A 35 3.77 -7.04 2.06
CA LEU A 35 4.53 -6.37 1.01
C LEU A 35 3.71 -5.25 0.34
N LEU A 36 2.41 -5.46 0.10
CA LEU A 36 1.52 -4.42 -0.40
C LEU A 36 1.39 -3.25 0.59
N ARG A 37 1.29 -3.54 1.89
CA ARG A 37 1.28 -2.52 2.95
C ARG A 37 2.54 -1.67 2.92
N MET A 38 3.71 -2.32 2.88
CA MET A 38 5.01 -1.65 2.80
C MET A 38 5.09 -0.77 1.55
N ALA A 39 4.61 -1.24 0.40
CA ALA A 39 4.57 -0.43 -0.82
C ALA A 39 3.76 0.86 -0.64
N LEU A 40 2.57 0.80 -0.02
CA LEU A 40 1.72 1.97 0.24
C LEU A 40 2.36 2.95 1.24
N GLU A 41 2.89 2.45 2.35
CA GLU A 41 3.54 3.29 3.37
C GLU A 41 4.79 3.98 2.81
N THR A 42 5.59 3.25 2.02
CA THR A 42 6.77 3.81 1.35
C THR A 42 6.38 4.81 0.26
N GLY A 43 5.37 4.51 -0.55
CA GLY A 43 4.93 5.43 -1.61
C GLY A 43 4.31 6.72 -1.07
N MET A 44 3.58 6.64 0.05
CA MET A 44 3.13 7.83 0.78
C MET A 44 4.32 8.68 1.25
N ARG A 45 5.36 8.04 1.81
CA ARG A 45 6.58 8.74 2.22
C ARG A 45 7.31 9.38 1.04
N GLU A 46 7.40 8.69 -0.09
CA GLU A 46 8.00 9.21 -1.33
C GLU A 46 7.22 10.40 -1.88
N TYR A 47 5.88 10.35 -1.85
CA TYR A 47 5.02 11.48 -2.18
C TYR A 47 5.34 12.68 -1.29
N TRP A 48 5.30 12.53 0.04
CA TRP A 48 5.61 13.62 0.97
C TRP A 48 7.04 14.12 0.83
N GLN A 49 7.99 13.24 0.54
CA GLN A 49 9.39 13.63 0.32
C GLN A 49 9.53 14.57 -0.88
N ARG A 50 8.66 14.43 -1.89
CA ARG A 50 8.63 15.29 -3.08
C ARG A 50 7.89 16.59 -2.83
N VAL A 51 6.79 16.58 -2.08
CA VAL A 51 5.90 17.75 -1.95
C VAL A 51 6.12 18.56 -0.68
N HIS A 52 6.44 17.91 0.45
CA HIS A 52 6.69 18.54 1.74
C HIS A 52 7.64 17.69 2.59
N PRO A 53 8.97 17.77 2.38
CA PRO A 53 9.96 16.84 2.95
C PRO A 53 9.90 16.68 4.48
N GLN A 54 9.48 17.71 5.21
CA GLN A 54 9.32 17.64 6.66
C GLN A 54 8.19 16.67 7.05
N MET A 55 7.14 16.56 6.23
CA MET A 55 6.01 15.66 6.47
C MET A 55 6.39 14.19 6.24
N ALA A 56 7.36 13.91 5.37
CA ALA A 56 7.86 12.55 5.13
C ALA A 56 8.51 11.90 6.37
N ARG A 57 8.92 12.72 7.35
CA ARG A 57 9.47 12.29 8.64
C ARG A 57 8.40 12.04 9.70
N SER A 58 7.18 12.54 9.49
CA SER A 58 6.04 12.31 10.39
C SER A 58 5.57 10.85 10.34
N SER A 59 4.75 10.46 11.32
CA SER A 59 4.14 9.13 11.31
C SER A 59 3.17 8.94 10.15
N THR A 60 2.96 7.70 9.70
CA THR A 60 2.00 7.34 8.64
C THR A 60 0.59 7.86 8.95
N ARG A 61 0.18 7.88 10.22
CA ARG A 61 -1.10 8.42 10.66
C ARG A 61 -1.21 9.92 10.42
N VAL A 62 -0.18 10.68 10.77
CA VAL A 62 -0.15 12.14 10.54
C VAL A 62 -0.14 12.43 9.04
N GLN A 63 0.68 11.71 8.28
CA GLN A 63 0.71 11.79 6.81
C GLN A 63 -0.66 11.53 6.19
N SER A 64 -1.39 10.52 6.68
CA SER A 64 -2.74 10.19 6.21
C SER A 64 -3.75 11.30 6.47
N ILE A 65 -3.72 11.88 7.68
CA ILE A 65 -4.63 12.98 8.04
C ILE A 65 -4.39 14.18 7.14
N CYS A 66 -3.14 14.51 6.85
CA CYS A 66 -2.83 15.66 6.00
C CYS A 66 -3.01 15.39 4.50
N LEU A 67 -3.21 14.14 4.08
CA LEU A 67 -3.27 13.78 2.67
C LEU A 67 -4.53 14.37 2.00
N ASP A 68 -5.66 14.41 2.71
CA ASP A 68 -6.94 14.92 2.18
C ASP A 68 -6.88 16.40 1.74
N HIS A 69 -5.99 17.18 2.33
CA HIS A 69 -5.73 18.57 1.98
C HIS A 69 -4.80 18.72 0.76
N GLN A 70 -4.10 17.67 0.34
CA GLN A 70 -3.09 17.74 -0.71
C GLN A 70 -3.46 16.99 -1.99
N VAL A 71 -4.38 16.02 -1.91
CA VAL A 71 -4.89 15.27 -3.07
C VAL A 71 -6.42 15.25 -3.04
N SER A 72 -7.05 14.66 -4.05
CA SER A 72 -8.51 14.52 -4.06
C SER A 72 -8.98 13.68 -2.87
N ALA A 73 -10.16 14.03 -2.31
CA ALA A 73 -10.77 13.28 -1.22
C ALA A 73 -10.98 11.79 -1.57
N SER A 74 -11.23 11.50 -2.86
CA SER A 74 -11.31 10.12 -3.37
C SER A 74 -9.99 9.38 -3.21
N LEU A 75 -8.85 9.94 -3.65
CA LEU A 75 -7.55 9.29 -3.52
C LEU A 75 -7.14 9.10 -2.04
N ALA A 76 -7.37 10.10 -1.20
CA ALA A 76 -7.09 10.02 0.23
C ALA A 76 -7.94 8.95 0.92
N GLY A 77 -9.22 8.86 0.57
CA GLY A 77 -10.14 7.83 1.07
C GLY A 77 -9.76 6.42 0.62
N GLU A 78 -9.41 6.25 -0.64
CA GLU A 78 -8.95 4.96 -1.19
C GLU A 78 -7.66 4.48 -0.52
N TRP A 79 -6.68 5.37 -0.35
CA TRP A 79 -5.45 5.05 0.36
C TRP A 79 -5.73 4.61 1.80
N SER A 80 -6.57 5.36 2.53
CA SER A 80 -6.89 5.07 3.93
C SER A 80 -7.64 3.75 4.09
N SER A 81 -8.60 3.50 3.19
CA SER A 81 -9.39 2.26 3.17
C SER A 81 -8.49 1.06 2.91
N LEU A 82 -7.64 1.12 1.87
CA LEU A 82 -6.76 0.01 1.53
C LEU A 82 -5.70 -0.24 2.61
N LEU A 83 -5.10 0.81 3.17
CA LEU A 83 -4.13 0.65 4.25
C LEU A 83 -4.76 -0.02 5.47
N ARG A 84 -5.98 0.36 5.85
CA ARG A 84 -6.72 -0.29 6.95
C ARG A 84 -6.94 -1.78 6.66
N THR A 85 -7.45 -2.12 5.48
CA THR A 85 -7.66 -3.52 5.08
C THR A 85 -6.37 -4.33 5.11
N LEU A 86 -5.26 -3.77 4.64
CA LEU A 86 -3.97 -4.46 4.65
C LEU A 86 -3.41 -4.62 6.07
N ASN A 87 -3.58 -3.64 6.96
CA ASN A 87 -3.23 -3.77 8.37
C ASN A 87 -3.98 -4.94 9.02
N GLU A 88 -5.30 -5.02 8.80
CA GLU A 88 -6.14 -6.10 9.31
C GLU A 88 -5.70 -7.47 8.77
N ALA A 89 -5.42 -7.57 7.46
CA ALA A 89 -4.97 -8.82 6.83
C ALA A 89 -3.58 -9.27 7.31
N CYS A 90 -2.72 -8.34 7.74
CA CYS A 90 -1.40 -8.66 8.30
C CYS A 90 -1.48 -9.19 9.74
N HIS A 91 -2.54 -8.90 10.50
CA HIS A 91 -2.65 -9.33 11.90
C HIS A 91 -2.94 -10.83 12.02
N TYR A 92 -2.08 -11.53 12.77
CA TYR A 92 -2.20 -12.95 13.04
C TYR A 92 -3.19 -13.22 14.18
N HIS A 93 -4.49 -12.96 13.96
CA HIS A 93 -5.52 -13.43 14.88
C HIS A 93 -5.90 -14.86 14.52
N ARG A 94 -5.90 -15.77 15.50
CA ARG A 94 -6.21 -17.20 15.35
C ARG A 94 -7.60 -17.47 14.73
N SER A 95 -8.49 -16.47 14.75
CA SER A 95 -9.85 -16.52 14.19
C SER A 95 -10.01 -15.77 12.86
N ALA A 96 -8.99 -15.04 12.40
CA ALA A 96 -9.08 -14.29 11.15
C ALA A 96 -8.82 -15.22 9.96
N LEU A 97 -9.78 -15.30 9.05
CA LEU A 97 -9.63 -16.01 7.78
C LEU A 97 -8.41 -15.46 7.04
N GLU A 98 -7.61 -16.38 6.48
CA GLU A 98 -6.52 -16.01 5.59
C GLU A 98 -7.09 -15.24 4.39
N PRO A 99 -6.44 -14.14 3.94
CA PRO A 99 -6.92 -13.43 2.77
C PRO A 99 -6.98 -14.38 1.57
N SER A 100 -8.07 -14.31 0.81
CA SER A 100 -8.23 -15.08 -0.42
C SER A 100 -7.29 -14.56 -1.51
N LEU A 101 -7.01 -15.39 -2.51
CA LEU A 101 -6.21 -14.96 -3.66
C LEU A 101 -6.90 -13.82 -4.42
N GLU A 102 -8.23 -13.85 -4.51
CA GLU A 102 -9.02 -12.83 -5.18
C GLU A 102 -8.92 -11.47 -4.47
N GLU A 103 -9.00 -11.46 -3.13
CA GLU A 103 -8.76 -10.26 -2.33
C GLU A 103 -7.37 -9.68 -2.56
N LEU A 104 -6.34 -10.54 -2.53
CA LEU A 104 -4.96 -10.11 -2.76
C LEU A 104 -4.75 -9.51 -4.15
N VAL A 105 -5.37 -10.09 -5.18
CA VAL A 105 -5.34 -9.55 -6.56
C VAL A 105 -6.02 -8.17 -6.62
N ARG A 106 -7.19 -8.01 -5.96
CA ARG A 106 -7.87 -6.71 -5.88
C ARG A 106 -7.04 -5.67 -5.13
N TRP A 107 -6.44 -6.03 -4.00
CA TRP A 107 -5.60 -5.13 -3.22
C TRP A 107 -4.32 -4.74 -3.97
N ARG A 108 -3.71 -5.68 -4.70
CA ARG A 108 -2.59 -5.41 -5.61
C ARG A 108 -2.97 -4.34 -6.64
N ALA A 109 -4.08 -4.52 -7.35
CA ALA A 109 -4.55 -3.55 -8.34
C ALA A 109 -4.83 -2.18 -7.71
N GLY A 110 -5.45 -2.16 -6.52
CA GLY A 110 -5.67 -0.95 -5.74
C GLY A 110 -4.37 -0.23 -5.39
N ALA A 111 -3.36 -0.96 -4.91
CA ALA A 111 -2.06 -0.39 -4.56
C ALA A 111 -1.34 0.22 -5.77
N TYR A 112 -1.35 -0.47 -6.92
CA TYR A 112 -0.80 0.07 -8.16
C TYR A 112 -1.48 1.38 -8.57
N ARG A 113 -2.81 1.42 -8.55
CA ARG A 113 -3.58 2.62 -8.90
C ARG A 113 -3.24 3.79 -7.97
N ILE A 114 -3.35 3.59 -6.66
CA ILE A 114 -3.08 4.62 -5.65
C ILE A 114 -1.64 5.15 -5.77
N LEU A 115 -0.65 4.28 -5.94
CA LEU A 115 0.75 4.70 -6.05
C LEU A 115 1.03 5.46 -7.35
N ASN A 116 0.39 5.07 -8.45
CA ASN A 116 0.47 5.83 -9.71
C ASN A 116 -0.20 7.21 -9.57
N ASP A 117 -1.32 7.30 -8.86
CA ASP A 117 -2.01 8.57 -8.62
C ASP A 117 -1.19 9.49 -7.71
N LEU A 118 -0.61 8.96 -6.63
CA LEU A 118 0.30 9.71 -5.76
C LEU A 118 1.57 10.16 -6.50
N ALA A 119 2.12 9.33 -7.39
CA ALA A 119 3.28 9.70 -8.19
C ALA A 119 2.99 10.88 -9.15
N ARG A 120 1.77 10.95 -9.67
CA ARG A 120 1.29 12.02 -10.56
C ARG A 120 0.81 13.26 -9.82
N ALA A 121 0.35 13.12 -8.58
CA ALA A 121 -0.14 14.24 -7.78
C ALA A 121 0.97 15.26 -7.51
N SER A 122 0.72 16.52 -7.87
CA SER A 122 1.51 17.67 -7.46
C SER A 122 0.76 18.45 -6.37
N VAL A 123 1.49 19.28 -5.60
CA VAL A 123 0.85 20.22 -4.67
C VAL A 123 -0.17 21.06 -5.44
N PRO A 124 -1.42 21.19 -4.97
CA PRO A 124 -2.35 22.16 -5.52
C PRO A 124 -1.74 23.56 -5.38
N ARG A 125 -1.66 24.33 -6.46
CA ARG A 125 -1.15 25.72 -6.42
C ARG A 125 -2.02 26.60 -5.54
#